data_AF-A0A7S2BVD2-F1
#
_entry.id   AF-A0A7S2BVD2-F1
#
_cell.length_a   1.000
_cell.length_b   1.000
_cell.length_c   1.000
_cell.angle_alpha   90.00
_cell.angle_beta   90.00
_cell.angle_gamma   90.00
#
_symmetry.space_group_name_H-M   'P 1'
#
loop_
_entity.id
_entity.type
_entity.pdbx_description
1 polymer ?
#
loop_
_entity_poly.entity_id
_entity_poly.type
_entity_poly.pdbx_seq_one_letter_code
_entity_poly.pdbx_strand_id
1 'polypeptide(L)'
;YSSTVLINDCAFASSSAENGGVIYADDSVVNITRSTFYAGFAADGGVLGSYSSTVLINDCAFASSSAENGGVIYADDSVVNITRSTFYAGFAADGGVLGSYSSTVLI
;
A
#
# COMPACT_ATOMS: atom_id res chain seq x y z
N TYR A 1 3.14 2.91 -19.12
CA TYR A 1 3.94 4.15 -19.13
C TYR A 1 4.62 4.17 -17.78
N SER A 2 5.94 4.00 -17.72
CA SER A 2 6.63 4.02 -16.42
C SER A 2 6.55 5.43 -15.83
N SER A 3 5.75 5.57 -14.76
CA SER A 3 5.62 6.80 -14.00
C SER A 3 6.25 6.63 -12.62
N THR A 4 6.74 7.74 -12.05
CA THR A 4 7.32 7.73 -10.71
C THR A 4 6.48 8.60 -9.79
N VAL A 5 6.03 8.03 -8.68
CA VAL A 5 5.27 8.71 -7.63
C VAL A 5 6.14 8.85 -6.39
N LEU A 6 6.29 10.07 -5.91
CA LEU A 6 7.07 10.42 -4.72
C LEU A 6 6.13 10.98 -3.66
N ILE A 7 6.08 10.33 -2.50
CA ILE A 7 5.29 10.75 -1.34
C ILE A 7 6.23 10.89 -0.16
N ASN A 8 6.32 12.09 0.40
CA ASN A 8 7.29 12.41 1.42
C ASN A 8 6.69 13.39 2.44
N ASP A 9 6.76 13.02 3.72
CA ASP A 9 6.23 13.82 4.83
C ASP A 9 4.73 14.15 4.68
N CYS A 10 3.94 13.18 4.19
CA CYS A 10 2.51 13.36 3.94
C CYS A 10 1.65 12.64 4.98
N ALA A 11 0.42 13.14 5.16
CA ALA A 11 -0.63 12.47 5.94
C ALA A 11 -1.89 12.34 5.09
N PHE A 12 -2.39 11.11 4.95
CA PHE A 12 -3.64 10.80 4.27
C PHE A 12 -4.62 10.18 5.26
N ALA A 13 -5.89 10.60 5.19
CA ALA A 13 -6.93 10.12 6.08
C ALA A 13 -8.23 9.87 5.30
N SER A 14 -8.94 8.80 5.67
CA SER A 14 -10.31 8.51 5.20
C SER A 14 -10.42 8.49 3.68
N SER A 15 -9.44 7.87 3.01
CA SER A 15 -9.41 7.76 1.55
C SER A 15 -10.04 6.44 1.12
N SER A 16 -10.83 6.48 0.05
CA SER A 16 -11.46 5.29 -0.49
C SER A 16 -11.47 5.30 -2.02
N ALA A 17 -11.16 4.15 -2.59
CA ALA A 17 -11.15 3.90 -4.03
C ALA A 17 -11.51 2.43 -4.29
N GLU A 18 -11.71 2.06 -5.56
CA GLU A 18 -11.88 0.65 -5.93
C GLU A 18 -10.58 -0.14 -5.70
N ASN A 19 -9.46 0.36 -6.23
CA ASN A 19 -8.13 -0.23 -6.06
C ASN A 19 -7.19 0.80 -5.44
N GLY A 20 -6.51 0.43 -4.36
CA GLY A 20 -5.58 1.31 -3.66
C GLY A 20 -6.26 2.53 -3.06
N GLY A 21 -6.74 2.42 -1.81
CA GLY A 21 -7.60 3.44 -1.21
C GLY A 21 -6.99 4.85 -1.17
N VAL A 22 -5.66 4.95 -1.21
CA VAL A 22 -4.91 6.20 -1.39
C VAL A 22 -4.07 6.17 -2.67
N ILE A 23 -3.40 5.05 -2.96
CA ILE A 23 -2.43 4.92 -4.05
C ILE A 23 -2.77 3.70 -4.88
N TYR A 24 -3.09 3.94 -6.15
CA TYR A 24 -3.11 2.91 -7.19
C TYR A 24 -1.85 3.04 -8.05
N ALA A 25 -1.06 1.98 -8.12
CA ALA A 25 0.17 1.91 -8.91
C ALA A 25 0.08 0.80 -9.95
N ASP A 26 0.23 1.16 -11.21
CA ASP A 26 0.21 0.25 -12.34
C ASP A 26 1.37 0.60 -13.28
N ASP A 27 2.23 -0.39 -13.57
CA ASP A 27 3.46 -0.22 -14.36
C ASP A 27 4.31 0.99 -13.90
N SER A 28 4.50 1.13 -12.58
CA SER A 28 5.03 2.36 -11.97
C SER A 28 6.04 2.10 -10.85
N VAL A 29 6.75 3.16 -10.47
CA VAL A 29 7.65 3.17 -9.30
C VAL A 29 7.07 4.11 -8.25
N VAL A 30 6.81 3.59 -7.05
CA VAL A 30 6.29 4.37 -5.92
C VAL A 30 7.32 4.40 -4.80
N ASN A 31 7.65 5.59 -4.31
CA ASN A 31 8.56 5.75 -3.19
C ASN A 31 7.90 6.62 -2.11
N ILE A 32 7.70 6.03 -0.94
CA ILE A 32 6.95 6.59 0.18
C ILE A 32 7.88 6.69 1.39
N THR A 33 8.02 7.89 1.93
CA THR A 33 8.87 8.13 3.09
C THR A 33 8.20 9.02 4.13
N ARG A 34 8.42 8.72 5.41
CA ARG A 34 7.99 9.56 6.55
C ARG A 34 6.51 9.97 6.49
N SER A 35 5.67 9.05 6.03
CA SER A 35 4.26 9.35 5.75
C SER A 35 3.33 8.50 6.61
N THR A 36 2.16 9.06 6.90
CA THR A 36 1.13 8.40 7.70
C THR A 36 -0.15 8.21 6.88
N PHE A 37 -0.71 7.01 6.95
CA PHE A 37 -1.95 6.66 6.27
C PHE A 37 -2.95 6.15 7.29
N TYR A 38 -4.11 6.81 7.37
CA TYR A 38 -5.16 6.48 8.32
C TYR A 38 -6.49 6.18 7.61
N ALA A 39 -7.16 5.11 7.99
CA ALA A 39 -8.50 4.78 7.51
C ALA A 39 -8.62 4.71 5.97
N GLY A 40 -7.72 3.98 5.32
CA GLY A 40 -7.83 3.68 3.89
C GLY A 40 -8.79 2.51 3.63
N PHE A 41 -9.66 2.61 2.62
CA PHE A 41 -10.61 1.56 2.23
C PHE A 41 -10.62 1.29 0.73
N ALA A 42 -10.39 0.05 0.31
CA ALA A 42 -10.46 -0.38 -1.09
C ALA A 42 -10.79 -1.87 -1.24
N ALA A 43 -11.04 -2.35 -2.47
CA ALA A 43 -11.11 -3.79 -2.73
C ALA A 43 -9.69 -4.40 -2.61
N ASP A 44 -8.71 -3.80 -3.30
CA ASP A 44 -7.32 -4.24 -3.27
C ASP A 44 -6.43 -3.19 -2.61
N GLY A 45 -5.85 -3.54 -1.45
CA GLY A 45 -4.92 -2.66 -0.75
C GLY A 45 -5.60 -1.45 -0.15
N GLY A 46 -5.96 -1.53 1.14
CA GLY A 46 -6.72 -0.46 1.80
C GLY A 46 -6.06 0.91 1.69
N VAL A 47 -4.73 0.94 1.57
CA VAL A 47 -3.95 2.13 1.26
C VAL A 47 -3.34 2.06 -0.13
N LEU A 48 -2.67 0.95 -0.46
CA LEU A 48 -1.88 0.82 -1.68
C LEU A 48 -2.21 -0.46 -2.44
N GLY A 49 -2.67 -0.31 -3.69
CA GLY A 49 -2.78 -1.40 -4.66
C GLY A 49 -1.68 -1.26 -5.71
N SER A 50 -0.85 -2.29 -5.87
CA SER A 50 0.31 -2.31 -6.76
C SER A 50 0.19 -3.42 -7.79
N TYR A 51 0.31 -3.09 -9.07
CA TYR A 51 0.25 -4.01 -10.20
C TYR A 51 1.47 -3.79 -11.09
N SER A 52 2.25 -4.84 -11.35
CA SER A 52 3.48 -4.78 -12.16
C SER A 52 4.42 -3.61 -11.80
N SER A 53 4.55 -3.32 -10.50
CA SER A 53 5.16 -2.09 -10.00
C SER A 53 6.26 -2.34 -8.96
N THR A 54 7.10 -1.34 -8.75
CA THR A 54 8.11 -1.35 -7.68
C THR A 54 7.74 -0.32 -6.61
N VAL A 55 7.62 -0.77 -5.37
CA VAL A 55 7.17 0.05 -4.24
C VAL A 55 8.23 0.01 -3.14
N LEU A 56 8.67 1.21 -2.74
CA LEU A 56 9.61 1.42 -1.65
C LEU A 56 8.91 2.21 -0.54
N ILE A 57 8.86 1.65 0.66
CA ILE A 57 8.22 2.25 1.82
C ILE A 57 9.23 2.30 2.94
N ASN A 58 9.49 3.49 3.46
CA ASN A 58 10.44 3.66 4.55
C ASN A 58 9.93 4.65 5.58
N ASP A 59 10.01 4.27 6.86
CA ASP A 59 9.67 5.16 7.99
C ASP A 59 8.22 5.64 7.92
N CYS A 60 7.27 4.73 7.64
CA CYS A 60 5.86 5.06 7.45
C CYS A 60 4.97 4.39 8.49
N ALA A 61 3.80 4.98 8.73
CA ALA A 61 2.79 4.43 9.63
C ALA A 61 1.47 4.22 8.89
N PHE A 62 0.89 3.04 9.05
CA PHE A 62 -0.39 2.67 8.48
C PHE A 62 -1.35 2.27 9.60
N ALA A 63 -2.52 2.90 9.67
CA ALA A 63 -3.45 2.72 10.77
C ALA A 63 -4.90 2.61 10.29
N SER A 64 -5.62 1.62 10.84
CA SER A 64 -7.07 1.47 10.67
C SER A 64 -7.52 1.34 9.21
N SER A 65 -6.69 0.80 8.33
CA SER A 65 -7.05 0.57 6.93
C SER A 65 -7.63 -0.83 6.71
N SER A 66 -8.53 -0.95 5.75
CA SER A 66 -9.21 -2.20 5.43
C SER A 66 -9.31 -2.41 3.93
N ALA A 67 -9.24 -3.67 3.50
CA ALA A 67 -9.55 -4.05 2.12
C ALA A 67 -10.17 -5.45 2.03
N GLU A 68 -10.60 -5.84 0.83
CA GLU A 68 -10.94 -7.23 0.56
C GLU A 68 -9.65 -8.05 0.47
N ASN A 69 -8.70 -7.64 -0.37
CA ASN A 69 -7.38 -8.25 -0.50
C ASN A 69 -6.29 -7.33 0.06
N GLY A 70 -5.51 -7.82 1.04
CA GLY A 70 -4.37 -7.10 1.61
C GLY A 70 -4.78 -5.80 2.33
N GLY A 71 -4.98 -5.87 3.64
CA GLY A 71 -5.73 -4.86 4.40
C GLY A 71 -5.16 -3.44 4.35
N VAL A 72 -3.85 -3.33 4.10
CA VAL A 72 -3.16 -2.06 3.88
C VAL A 72 -2.55 -2.03 2.50
N ILE A 73 -1.83 -3.09 2.12
CA ILE A 73 -1.13 -3.17 0.84
C ILE A 73 -1.53 -4.47 0.14
N TYR A 74 -1.86 -4.34 -1.13
CA TYR A 74 -1.98 -5.44 -2.06
C TYR A 74 -0.96 -5.29 -3.19
N ALA A 75 -0.28 -6.38 -3.52
CA ALA A 75 0.76 -6.43 -4.54
C ALA A 75 0.49 -7.58 -5.52
N ASP A 76 0.45 -7.26 -6.81
CA ASP A 76 0.31 -8.20 -7.91
C ASP A 76 1.44 -7.98 -8.93
N ASP A 77 2.16 -9.06 -9.26
CA ASP A 77 3.38 -9.05 -10.09
C ASP A 77 4.35 -7.91 -9.74
N SER A 78 4.44 -7.57 -8.44
CA SER A 78 5.11 -6.38 -7.94
C SER A 78 6.25 -6.70 -6.98
N VAL A 79 7.13 -5.73 -6.79
CA VAL A 79 8.19 -5.78 -5.77
C VAL A 79 7.90 -4.71 -4.72
N VAL A 80 7.67 -5.11 -3.48
CA VAL A 80 7.39 -4.20 -2.36
C VAL A 80 8.47 -4.38 -1.30
N ASN A 81 9.18 -3.30 -0.97
CA ASN A 81 10.18 -3.27 0.09
C ASN A 81 9.76 -2.26 1.17
N ILE A 82 9.57 -2.75 2.39
CA ILE A 82 9.08 -1.99 3.52
C ILE A 82 10.18 -2.01 4.58
N THR A 83 10.56 -0.84 5.07
CA THR A 83 11.57 -0.74 6.13
C THR A 83 11.14 0.29 7.17
N ARG A 84 11.49 0.02 8.43
CA ARG A 84 11.24 0.95 9.56
C ARG A 84 9.79 1.45 9.64
N SER A 85 8.83 0.63 9.21
CA SER A 85 7.43 1.04 9.09
C SER A 85 6.55 0.23 10.02
N THR A 86 5.43 0.81 10.44
CA THR A 86 4.52 0.19 11.41
C THR A 86 3.12 0.05 10.82
N PHE A 87 2.51 -1.11 11.03
CA PHE A 87 1.13 -1.40 10.66
C PHE A 87 0.31 -1.61 11.92
N TYR A 88 -0.75 -0.81 12.08
CA TYR A 88 -1.65 -0.87 13.22
C TYR A 88 -3.09 -1.06 12.73
N ALA A 89 -3.75 -2.12 13.17
CA ALA A 89 -5.15 -2.38 12.83
C ALA A 89 -5.44 -2.36 11.30
N GLY A 90 -4.59 -2.99 10.51
CA GLY A 90 -4.86 -3.29 9.09
C GLY A 90 -5.63 -4.59 8.95
N PHE A 91 -6.76 -4.59 8.24
CA PHE A 91 -7.64 -5.77 8.13
C PHE A 91 -7.96 -6.11 6.67
N ALA A 92 -7.90 -7.39 6.31
CA ALA A 92 -8.40 -7.88 5.03
C ALA A 92 -9.47 -8.95 5.24
N ALA A 93 -10.46 -9.01 4.34
CA ALA A 93 -11.39 -10.12 4.28
C ALA A 93 -10.67 -11.41 3.84
N ASP A 94 -9.85 -11.29 2.79
CA ASP A 94 -8.97 -12.33 2.26
C ASP A 94 -7.50 -11.88 2.38
N GLY A 95 -6.78 -12.55 3.29
CA GLY A 95 -5.37 -12.26 3.59
C GLY A 95 -5.16 -11.54 4.92
N GLY A 96 -3.98 -10.93 5.07
CA GLY A 96 -3.60 -10.19 6.26
C GLY A 96 -3.50 -8.68 6.01
N VAL A 97 -2.73 -7.99 6.85
CA VAL A 97 -2.33 -6.58 6.64
C VAL A 97 -1.72 -6.37 5.24
N LEU A 98 -1.05 -7.39 4.72
CA LEU A 98 -0.40 -7.40 3.42
C LEU A 98 -0.94 -8.61 2.62
N GLY A 99 -1.32 -8.36 1.38
CA GLY A 99 -1.69 -9.37 0.39
C GLY A 99 -0.72 -9.33 -0.78
N SER A 100 -0.38 -10.50 -1.33
CA SER A 100 0.54 -10.58 -2.46
C SER A 100 0.21 -11.75 -3.38
N TYR A 101 0.20 -11.51 -4.69
CA TYR A 101 0.10 -12.51 -5.74
C TYR A 101 1.27 -12.36 -6.72
N SER A 102 1.99 -13.46 -6.99
CA SER A 102 3.15 -13.47 -7.90
C SER A 102 4.20 -12.37 -7.62
N SER A 103 4.27 -11.92 -6.37
CA SER A 103 4.99 -10.72 -5.95
C SER A 103 6.09 -11.05 -4.94
N THR A 104 7.05 -10.14 -4.80
CA THR A 104 8.07 -10.19 -3.75
C THR A 104 7.78 -9.10 -2.71
N VAL A 105 7.61 -9.49 -1.45
CA VAL A 105 7.40 -8.56 -0.33
C VAL A 105 8.50 -8.76 0.71
N LEU A 106 9.22 -7.68 1.03
CA LEU A 106 10.28 -7.62 2.03
C LEU A 106 9.88 -6.61 3.11
N ILE A 107 10.05 -6.98 4.39
CA ILE A 107 9.63 -6.20 5.57
C ILE A 107 10.73 -6.24 6.63
#